data_AF-A0A660WE43-F1
#
_entry.id   AF-A0A660WE43-F1
#
_cell.length_a   1.000
_cell.length_b   1.000
_cell.length_c   1.000
_cell.angle_alpha   90.00
_cell.angle_beta   90.00
_cell.angle_gamma   90.00
#
_symmetry.space_group_name_H-M   'P 1'
#
loop_
_entity.id
_entity.type
_entity.pdbx_description
1 polymer ?
#
loop_
_entity_poly.entity_id
_entity_poly.type
_entity_poly.pdbx_seq_one_letter_code
_entity_poly.pdbx_strand_id
1 'polypeptide(L)'
;MDIMSRSRKIVVNKRDGQIEAFDTAKLAGTLGRALGRSGGDISDARELARAIAIFLVRGKRRDIPSTAIFEMGLKALQHVEMSEAAEILELNHTLRNIRRKLVRVRHDDGRLTMWDKSWLVELAIRMWHVSRTTGRILAGEVEGEIISQDKPEVSRGEIIDLLNRRVAEFGLADAVPVGYETVGS
;
A
#
# COMPACT_ATOMS: atom_id res chain seq x y z
N MET A 1 -38.87 15.32 6.76
CA MET A 1 -37.68 15.94 7.41
C MET A 1 -36.49 15.06 7.06
N ASP A 2 -35.89 15.35 5.90
CA ASP A 2 -34.83 14.53 5.31
C ASP A 2 -33.48 14.97 5.89
N ILE A 3 -33.11 14.36 7.02
CA ILE A 3 -31.82 14.54 7.69
C ILE A 3 -31.04 13.22 7.59
N MET A 4 -31.10 12.53 6.46
CA MET A 4 -30.01 11.62 6.07
C MET A 4 -28.94 12.45 5.36
N SER A 5 -28.38 13.37 6.15
CA SER A 5 -27.14 14.08 5.87
C SER A 5 -26.15 13.10 5.26
N ARG A 6 -25.74 13.36 4.02
CA ARG A 6 -24.65 12.67 3.33
C ARG A 6 -23.48 12.52 4.30
N SER A 7 -23.37 11.36 4.95
CA SER A 7 -22.28 11.07 5.87
C SER A 7 -21.00 11.24 5.06
N ARG A 8 -20.30 12.36 5.29
CA ARG A 8 -19.07 12.67 4.56
C ARG A 8 -18.09 11.55 4.89
N LYS A 9 -17.81 10.71 3.89
CA LYS A 9 -16.89 9.58 3.99
C LYS A 9 -15.56 10.07 4.55
N ILE A 10 -14.99 9.31 5.48
CA ILE A 10 -13.65 9.58 5.99
C ILE A 10 -12.67 9.32 4.84
N VAL A 11 -11.79 10.28 4.59
CA VAL A 11 -10.73 10.20 3.59
C VAL A 11 -9.37 10.20 4.27
N VAL A 12 -8.44 9.51 3.63
CA VAL A 12 -7.07 9.33 4.11
C VAL A 12 -6.11 10.01 3.14
N ASN A 13 -5.36 10.98 3.64
CA ASN A 13 -4.30 11.65 2.90
C ASN A 13 -3.01 10.84 2.98
N LYS A 14 -2.59 10.34 1.82
CA LYS A 14 -1.35 9.59 1.64
C LYS A 14 -0.17 10.55 1.53
N ARG A 15 1.03 10.02 1.75
CA ARG A 15 2.28 10.79 1.74
C ARG A 15 2.62 11.35 0.36
N ASP A 16 2.20 10.66 -0.70
CA ASP A 16 2.31 11.08 -2.10
C ASP A 16 1.25 12.13 -2.51
N GLY A 17 0.49 12.66 -1.55
CA GLY A 17 -0.58 13.63 -1.79
C GLY A 17 -1.89 12.99 -2.26
N GLN A 18 -1.92 11.68 -2.46
CA GLN A 18 -3.14 11.01 -2.90
C GLN A 18 -4.17 10.93 -1.77
N ILE A 19 -5.45 10.99 -2.16
CA ILE A 19 -6.58 10.84 -1.25
C ILE A 19 -7.29 9.52 -1.56
N GLU A 20 -7.50 8.68 -0.53
CA GLU A 20 -8.29 7.45 -0.64
C GLU A 20 -9.36 7.39 0.45
N ALA A 21 -10.45 6.65 0.23
CA ALA A 21 -11.43 6.41 1.29
C ALA A 21 -10.79 5.57 2.41
N PHE A 22 -11.16 5.83 3.67
CA PHE A 22 -10.75 4.97 4.76
C PHE A 22 -11.30 3.56 4.56
N ASP A 23 -10.42 2.57 4.63
CA ASP A 23 -10.74 1.16 4.43
C ASP A 23 -10.38 0.37 5.70
N THR A 24 -11.42 -0.10 6.38
CA THR A 24 -11.27 -0.88 7.62
C THR A 24 -10.64 -2.24 7.37
N ALA A 25 -10.92 -2.89 6.23
CA ALA A 25 -10.33 -4.18 5.89
C ALA A 25 -8.82 -4.05 5.64
N LYS A 26 -8.40 -2.96 4.99
CA LYS A 26 -6.98 -2.64 4.78
C LYS A 26 -6.24 -2.43 6.09
N LEU A 27 -6.86 -1.74 7.05
CA LEU A 27 -6.30 -1.57 8.39
C LEU A 27 -6.21 -2.92 9.13
N ALA A 28 -7.29 -3.70 9.13
CA ALA A 28 -7.34 -5.02 9.75
C ALA A 28 -6.26 -5.96 9.19
N GLY A 29 -6.08 -6.00 7.86
CA GLY A 29 -5.03 -6.81 7.24
C GLY A 29 -3.62 -6.32 7.59
N THR A 30 -3.45 -5.02 7.85
CA THR A 30 -2.15 -4.48 8.31
C THR A 30 -1.85 -4.86 9.75
N LEU A 31 -2.84 -4.73 10.65
CA LEU A 31 -2.72 -5.17 12.04
C LEU A 31 -2.53 -6.69 12.13
N GLY A 32 -3.30 -7.45 11.35
CA GLY A 32 -3.25 -8.91 11.33
C GLY A 32 -1.90 -9.48 10.92
N ARG A 33 -1.17 -8.82 10.01
CA ARG A 33 0.21 -9.20 9.67
C ARG A 33 1.19 -9.01 10.83
N ALA A 34 0.97 -8.01 11.67
CA ALA A 34 1.81 -7.79 12.85
C ALA A 34 1.44 -8.77 13.97
N LEU A 35 0.14 -8.96 14.20
CA LEU A 35 -0.39 -9.91 15.18
C LEU A 35 -0.01 -11.35 14.86
N GLY A 36 -0.18 -11.80 13.62
CA GLY A 36 0.17 -13.17 13.23
C GLY A 36 1.66 -13.52 13.41
N ARG A 37 2.54 -12.51 13.50
CA ARG A 37 3.97 -12.71 13.81
C ARG A 37 4.29 -12.77 15.30
N SER A 38 3.37 -12.32 16.15
CA SER A 38 3.43 -12.36 17.62
C SER A 38 2.45 -13.40 18.21
N GLY A 39 1.90 -14.29 17.37
CA GLY A 39 0.97 -15.34 17.79
C GLY A 39 -0.49 -14.92 17.97
N GLY A 40 -0.86 -13.68 17.62
CA GLY A 40 -2.23 -13.17 17.68
C GLY A 40 -3.12 -13.55 16.49
N ASP A 41 -4.44 -13.39 16.64
CA ASP A 41 -5.43 -13.78 15.63
C ASP A 41 -5.86 -12.60 14.72
N ILE A 42 -6.26 -12.91 13.49
CA ILE A 42 -6.87 -11.95 12.56
C ILE A 42 -8.20 -11.42 13.07
N SER A 43 -8.89 -12.15 13.97
CA SER A 43 -10.11 -11.69 14.62
C SER A 43 -9.86 -10.44 15.48
N ASP A 44 -8.82 -10.45 16.31
CA ASP A 44 -8.36 -9.31 17.12
C ASP A 44 -8.03 -8.10 16.23
N ALA A 45 -7.31 -8.35 15.13
CA ALA A 45 -6.96 -7.31 14.16
C ALA A 45 -8.20 -6.61 13.58
N ARG A 46 -9.26 -7.37 13.31
CA ARG A 46 -10.54 -6.85 12.80
C ARG A 46 -11.27 -6.05 13.89
N GLU A 47 -11.22 -6.49 15.14
CA GLU A 47 -11.82 -5.76 16.27
C GLU A 47 -11.14 -4.42 16.51
N LEU A 48 -9.82 -4.39 16.54
CA LEU A 48 -9.04 -3.15 16.68
C LEU A 48 -9.30 -2.20 15.51
N ALA A 49 -9.33 -2.72 14.28
CA ALA A 49 -9.64 -1.90 13.10
C ALA A 49 -11.07 -1.31 13.16
N ARG A 50 -12.05 -2.08 13.64
CA ARG A 50 -13.43 -1.60 13.88
C ARG A 50 -13.47 -0.53 14.96
N ALA A 51 -12.74 -0.71 16.07
CA ALA A 51 -12.68 0.27 17.14
C ALA A 51 -12.13 1.62 16.64
N ILE A 52 -11.04 1.58 15.85
CA ILE A 52 -10.49 2.78 15.19
C ILE A 52 -11.50 3.39 14.22
N ALA A 53 -12.21 2.59 13.43
CA ALA A 53 -13.25 3.09 12.52
C ALA A 53 -14.36 3.84 13.29
N ILE A 54 -14.86 3.27 14.40
CA ILE A 54 -15.86 3.90 15.27
C ILE A 54 -15.33 5.22 15.83
N PHE A 55 -14.09 5.24 16.31
CA PHE A 55 -13.43 6.45 16.80
C PHE A 55 -13.39 7.56 15.74
N LEU A 56 -12.98 7.21 14.51
CA LEU A 56 -12.92 8.17 13.40
C LEU A 56 -14.29 8.70 13.01
N VAL A 57 -15.33 7.84 12.99
CA VAL A 57 -16.71 8.26 12.69
C VAL A 57 -17.22 9.26 13.73
N ARG A 58 -16.94 9.01 15.02
CA ARG A 58 -17.29 9.92 16.13
C ARG A 58 -16.49 11.22 16.12
N GLY A 59 -15.28 11.21 15.56
CA GLY A 59 -14.43 12.39 15.42
C GLY A 59 -15.03 13.46 14.51
N LYS A 60 -14.61 14.72 14.70
CA LYS A 60 -15.02 15.86 13.84
C LYS A 60 -14.20 15.96 12.55
N ARG A 61 -12.97 15.42 12.55
CA ARG A 61 -12.07 15.47 11.39
C ARG A 61 -12.41 14.34 10.42
N ARG A 62 -12.47 14.67 9.12
CA ARG A 62 -12.80 13.72 8.04
C ARG A 62 -11.64 13.46 7.08
N ASP A 63 -10.69 14.37 7.04
CA ASP A 63 -9.43 14.21 6.33
C ASP A 63 -8.36 13.81 7.33
N ILE A 64 -7.90 12.55 7.26
CA ILE A 64 -6.96 11.97 8.21
C ILE A 64 -5.65 11.64 7.47
N PRO A 65 -4.49 12.12 7.92
CA PRO A 65 -3.23 11.69 7.32
C PRO A 65 -3.00 10.20 7.59
N SER A 66 -2.44 9.49 6.62
CA SER A 66 -2.16 8.05 6.74
C SER A 66 -1.22 7.70 7.90
N THR A 67 -0.37 8.63 8.31
CA THR A 67 0.48 8.52 9.51
C THR A 67 -0.35 8.48 10.80
N ALA A 68 -1.42 9.27 10.90
CA ALA A 68 -2.30 9.24 12.07
C ALA A 68 -3.08 7.93 12.18
N ILE A 69 -3.49 7.33 11.05
CA ILE A 69 -4.11 5.99 11.05
C ILE A 69 -3.12 4.94 11.56
N PHE A 70 -1.86 5.03 11.14
CA PHE A 70 -0.80 4.15 11.62
C PHE A 70 -0.55 4.32 13.13
N GLU A 71 -0.44 5.55 13.63
CA GLU A 71 -0.28 5.85 15.05
C GLU A 71 -1.47 5.36 15.89
N MET A 72 -2.70 5.48 15.37
CA MET A 72 -3.89 4.90 16.03
C MET A 72 -3.79 3.37 16.11
N GLY A 73 -3.27 2.71 15.08
CA GLY A 73 -3.02 1.27 15.09
C GLY A 73 -2.02 0.87 16.17
N LEU A 74 -0.89 1.58 16.29
CA LEU A 74 0.11 1.35 17.33
C LEU A 74 -0.49 1.52 18.73
N LYS A 75 -1.19 2.63 18.97
CA LYS A 75 -1.82 2.92 20.26
C LYS A 75 -2.89 1.89 20.62
N ALA A 76 -3.66 1.44 19.63
CA ALA A 76 -4.68 0.41 19.85
C ALA A 76 -4.04 -0.91 20.30
N LEU A 77 -2.97 -1.36 19.63
CA LEU A 77 -2.22 -2.56 20.02
C LEU A 77 -1.60 -2.44 21.42
N GLN A 78 -0.95 -1.32 21.72
CA GLN A 78 -0.37 -1.05 23.03
C GLN A 78 -1.43 -1.03 24.15
N HIS A 79 -2.61 -0.48 23.87
CA HIS A 79 -3.69 -0.39 24.85
C HIS A 79 -4.29 -1.76 25.21
N VAL A 80 -4.25 -2.73 24.30
CA VAL A 80 -4.68 -4.12 24.55
C VAL A 80 -3.50 -5.02 24.93
N GLU A 81 -2.39 -4.43 25.39
CA GLU A 81 -1.19 -5.14 25.86
C GLU A 81 -0.51 -6.04 24.80
N MET A 82 -0.78 -5.79 23.52
CA MET A 82 -0.14 -6.47 22.38
C MET A 82 1.13 -5.72 21.94
N SER A 83 2.05 -5.50 22.89
CA SER A 83 3.26 -4.69 22.68
C SER A 83 4.18 -5.23 21.60
N GLU A 84 4.39 -6.55 21.54
CA GLU A 84 5.21 -7.17 20.50
C GLU A 84 4.64 -6.93 19.09
N ALA A 85 3.32 -7.03 18.92
CA ALA A 85 2.67 -6.71 17.67
C ALA A 85 2.85 -5.22 17.28
N ALA A 86 2.82 -4.32 18.26
CA ALA A 86 3.06 -2.89 18.03
C ALA A 86 4.50 -2.65 17.56
N GLU A 87 5.50 -3.28 18.19
CA GLU A 87 6.91 -3.21 17.78
C GLU A 87 7.11 -3.76 16.35
N ILE A 88 6.50 -4.90 16.03
CA ILE A 88 6.55 -5.48 14.68
C ILE A 88 5.90 -4.55 13.66
N LEU A 89 4.78 -3.93 13.98
CA LEU A 89 4.10 -2.97 13.11
C LEU A 89 4.97 -1.74 12.85
N GLU A 90 5.59 -1.19 13.89
CA GLU A 90 6.50 -0.05 13.80
C GLU A 90 7.75 -0.37 12.99
N LEU A 91 8.40 -1.50 13.28
CA LEU A 91 9.57 -1.97 12.55
C LEU A 91 9.26 -2.13 11.06
N ASN A 92 8.15 -2.78 10.72
CA ASN A 92 7.73 -2.95 9.33
C ASN A 92 7.48 -1.60 8.63
N HIS A 93 6.86 -0.64 9.33
CA HIS A 93 6.62 0.70 8.78
C HIS A 93 7.95 1.44 8.51
N THR A 94 8.86 1.40 9.49
CA THR A 94 10.19 2.03 9.41
C THR A 94 11.02 1.41 8.29
N LEU A 95 11.15 0.09 8.24
CA LEU A 95 11.89 -0.62 7.20
C LEU A 95 11.32 -0.33 5.81
N ARG A 96 9.99 -0.34 5.66
CA ARG A 96 9.36 0.00 4.37
C ARG A 96 9.66 1.44 3.94
N ASN A 97 9.65 2.38 4.89
CA ASN A 97 9.98 3.78 4.60
C ASN A 97 11.45 3.97 4.24
N ILE A 98 12.37 3.26 4.90
CA ILE A 98 13.80 3.29 4.59
C ILE A 98 14.03 2.68 3.20
N ARG A 99 13.56 1.45 2.96
CA ARG A 99 13.76 0.75 1.69
C ARG A 99 13.20 1.54 0.50
N ARG A 100 12.01 2.14 0.64
CA ARG A 100 11.46 3.03 -0.41
C ARG A 100 12.34 4.22 -0.76
N LYS A 101 13.09 4.76 0.21
CA LYS A 101 14.02 5.88 -0.03
C LYS A 101 15.34 5.42 -0.65
N LEU A 102 15.70 4.15 -0.45
CA LEU A 102 16.98 3.61 -0.88
C LEU A 102 16.92 2.96 -2.27
N VAL A 103 15.77 2.40 -2.66
CA VAL A 103 15.62 1.78 -3.99
C VAL A 103 15.76 2.82 -5.09
N ARG A 104 16.76 2.62 -5.95
CA ARG A 104 17.01 3.37 -7.19
C ARG A 104 16.52 2.55 -8.38
N VAL A 105 15.91 3.24 -9.35
CA VAL A 105 15.52 2.67 -10.63
C VAL A 105 16.53 3.09 -11.69
N ARG A 106 17.19 2.13 -12.33
CA ARG A 106 18.11 2.35 -13.45
C ARG A 106 17.34 2.32 -14.77
N HIS A 107 17.47 3.41 -15.53
CA HIS A 107 16.94 3.56 -16.88
C HIS A 107 17.98 3.13 -17.92
N ASP A 108 17.55 2.93 -19.17
CA ASP A 108 18.41 2.41 -20.24
C ASP A 108 19.50 3.39 -20.67
N ASP A 109 19.25 4.69 -20.48
CA ASP A 109 20.22 5.77 -20.67
C ASP A 109 21.26 5.86 -19.53
N GLY A 110 21.24 4.92 -18.57
CA GLY A 110 22.11 4.89 -17.41
C GLY A 110 21.68 5.83 -16.28
N ARG A 111 20.59 6.59 -16.44
CA ARG A 111 20.08 7.48 -15.40
C ARG A 111 19.54 6.67 -14.22
N LEU A 112 19.77 7.18 -13.00
CA LEU A 112 19.19 6.64 -11.77
C LEU A 112 18.12 7.59 -11.23
N THR A 113 16.90 7.11 -11.06
CA THR A 113 15.83 7.84 -10.37
C THR A 113 15.46 7.14 -9.06
N MET A 114 14.78 7.85 -8.16
CA MET A 114 14.18 7.19 -6.99
C MET A 114 13.00 6.32 -7.42
N TRP A 115 12.71 5.26 -6.66
CA TRP A 115 11.50 4.47 -6.80
C TRP A 115 10.25 5.36 -6.70
N ASP A 116 9.43 5.34 -7.74
CA ASP A 116 8.10 5.95 -7.74
C ASP A 116 7.04 4.88 -8.06
N LYS A 117 6.27 4.53 -7.04
CA LYS A 117 5.14 3.59 -7.19
C LYS A 117 4.06 4.16 -8.12
N SER A 118 3.86 5.48 -8.16
CA SER A 118 2.82 6.12 -8.96
C SER A 118 3.06 5.91 -10.44
N TRP A 119 4.32 6.06 -10.88
CA TRP A 119 4.73 5.69 -12.24
C TRP A 119 4.31 4.26 -12.63
N LEU A 120 4.54 3.28 -11.75
CA LEU A 120 4.18 1.88 -12.05
C LEU A 120 2.64 1.68 -12.11
N VAL A 121 1.88 2.40 -11.29
CA VAL A 121 0.41 2.39 -11.34
C VAL A 121 -0.09 2.97 -12.66
N GLU A 122 0.43 4.12 -13.09
CA GLU A 122 0.05 4.73 -14.36
C GLU A 122 0.44 3.85 -15.55
N LEU A 123 1.62 3.22 -15.50
CA LEU A 123 2.04 2.24 -16.49
C LEU A 123 1.05 1.07 -16.55
N ALA A 124 0.66 0.51 -15.40
CA ALA A 124 -0.30 -0.60 -15.35
C ALA A 124 -1.65 -0.22 -15.99
N ILE A 125 -2.18 0.97 -15.67
CA ILE A 125 -3.43 1.49 -16.23
C ILE A 125 -3.31 1.67 -17.75
N ARG A 126 -2.22 2.28 -18.21
CA ARG A 126 -2.03 2.60 -19.64
C ARG A 126 -1.90 1.36 -20.50
N MET A 127 -1.15 0.37 -20.04
CA MET A 127 -0.78 -0.77 -20.88
C MET A 127 -1.79 -1.93 -20.83
N TRP A 128 -2.42 -2.18 -19.67
CA TRP A 128 -3.36 -3.29 -19.50
C TRP A 128 -4.81 -2.83 -19.29
N HIS A 129 -5.08 -1.52 -19.40
CA HIS A 129 -6.41 -0.93 -19.22
C HIS A 129 -7.09 -1.31 -17.90
N VAL A 130 -6.29 -1.62 -16.87
CA VAL A 130 -6.81 -2.01 -15.56
C VAL A 130 -7.30 -0.78 -14.81
N SER A 131 -8.24 -1.00 -13.89
CA SER A 131 -8.65 0.05 -12.97
C SER A 131 -7.46 0.57 -12.15
N ARG A 132 -7.51 1.83 -11.72
CA ARG A 132 -6.49 2.41 -10.82
C ARG A 132 -6.34 1.59 -9.52
N THR A 133 -7.43 1.03 -9.00
CA THR A 133 -7.39 0.17 -7.81
C THR A 133 -6.57 -1.10 -8.09
N THR A 134 -6.83 -1.77 -9.21
CA THR A 134 -6.07 -2.96 -9.64
C THR A 134 -4.60 -2.62 -9.87
N GLY A 135 -4.30 -1.51 -10.57
CA GLY A 135 -2.92 -1.04 -10.78
C GLY A 135 -2.17 -0.80 -9.47
N ARG A 136 -2.84 -0.32 -8.42
CA ARG A 136 -2.23 -0.13 -7.09
C ARG A 136 -1.93 -1.42 -6.35
N ILE A 137 -2.76 -2.44 -6.54
CA ILE A 137 -2.55 -3.80 -6.02
C ILE A 137 -1.30 -4.37 -6.69
N LEU A 138 -1.27 -4.41 -8.03
CA LEU A 138 -0.13 -4.89 -8.81
C LEU A 138 1.17 -4.17 -8.45
N ALA A 139 1.17 -2.84 -8.46
CA ALA A 139 2.34 -2.06 -8.07
C ALA A 139 2.73 -2.25 -6.59
N GLY A 140 1.80 -2.69 -5.74
CA GLY A 140 2.07 -3.06 -4.34
C GLY A 140 2.80 -4.38 -4.22
N GLU A 141 2.40 -5.38 -5.01
CA GLU A 141 3.06 -6.69 -5.08
C GLU A 141 4.48 -6.55 -5.67
N VAL A 142 4.63 -5.82 -6.78
CA VAL A 142 5.95 -5.55 -7.38
C VAL A 142 6.87 -4.81 -6.41
N GLU A 143 6.35 -3.78 -5.73
CA GLU A 143 7.11 -3.09 -4.69
C GLU A 143 7.53 -4.04 -3.57
N GLY A 144 6.62 -4.90 -3.12
CA GLY A 144 6.89 -5.90 -2.09
C GLY A 144 8.03 -6.85 -2.49
N GLU A 145 8.00 -7.33 -3.74
CA GLU A 145 9.03 -8.20 -4.29
C GLU A 145 10.39 -7.50 -4.41
N ILE A 146 10.43 -6.28 -4.94
CA ILE A 146 11.67 -5.46 -5.02
C ILE A 146 12.27 -5.26 -3.62
N ILE A 147 11.43 -4.87 -2.66
CA ILE A 147 11.83 -4.66 -1.27
C ILE A 147 12.35 -5.95 -0.61
N SER A 148 11.81 -7.11 -1.01
CA SER A 148 12.22 -8.42 -0.45
C SER A 148 13.56 -8.91 -0.98
N GLN A 149 13.99 -8.46 -2.16
CA GLN A 149 15.27 -8.84 -2.77
C GLN A 149 16.48 -8.11 -2.17
N ASP A 150 16.24 -7.10 -1.32
CA ASP A 150 17.28 -6.26 -0.68
C ASP A 150 18.29 -5.63 -1.66
N LYS A 151 17.87 -5.44 -2.92
CA LYS A 151 18.67 -4.78 -3.94
C LYS A 151 18.52 -3.26 -3.83
N PRO A 152 19.62 -2.49 -3.71
CA PRO A 152 19.55 -1.02 -3.69
C PRO A 152 19.19 -0.43 -5.05
N GLU A 153 19.39 -1.19 -6.13
CA GLU A 153 19.14 -0.76 -7.51
C GLU A 153 18.41 -1.86 -8.29
N VAL A 154 17.40 -1.47 -9.05
CA VAL A 154 16.65 -2.36 -9.94
C VAL A 154 16.52 -1.69 -11.30
N SER A 155 16.75 -2.44 -12.37
CA SER A 155 16.55 -1.93 -13.72
C SER A 155 15.06 -1.75 -14.04
N ARG A 156 14.75 -0.78 -14.90
CA ARG A 156 13.39 -0.58 -15.39
C ARG A 156 12.85 -1.83 -16.12
N GLY A 157 13.71 -2.56 -16.84
CA GLY A 157 13.41 -3.88 -17.43
C GLY A 157 12.88 -4.87 -16.41
N GLU A 158 13.64 -5.11 -15.34
CA GLU A 158 13.23 -6.02 -14.27
C GLU A 158 11.87 -5.61 -13.65
N ILE A 159 11.62 -4.32 -13.46
CA ILE A 159 10.34 -3.85 -12.90
C ILE A 159 9.18 -4.15 -13.84
N ILE A 160 9.36 -3.98 -15.16
CA ILE A 160 8.33 -4.29 -16.15
C ILE A 160 8.10 -5.79 -16.22
N ASP A 161 9.15 -6.61 -16.15
CA ASP A 161 9.03 -8.07 -16.13
C ASP A 161 8.28 -8.57 -14.89
N LEU A 162 8.56 -7.97 -13.72
CA LEU A 162 7.81 -8.23 -12.50
C LEU A 162 6.34 -7.86 -12.67
N LEU A 163 6.04 -6.70 -13.26
CA LEU A 163 4.66 -6.28 -13.48
C LEU A 163 3.94 -7.22 -14.46
N ASN A 164 4.57 -7.58 -15.58
CA ASN A 164 4.06 -8.55 -16.56
C ASN A 164 3.68 -9.86 -15.88
N ARG A 165 4.58 -10.39 -15.02
CA ARG A 165 4.34 -11.61 -14.26
C ARG A 165 3.12 -11.49 -13.36
N ARG A 166 2.99 -10.38 -12.60
CA ARG A 166 1.83 -10.15 -11.72
C ARG A 166 0.54 -10.00 -12.49
N VAL A 167 0.54 -9.32 -13.63
CA VAL A 167 -0.65 -9.22 -14.50
C VAL A 167 -1.08 -10.62 -14.97
N ALA A 168 -0.14 -11.45 -15.41
CA ALA A 168 -0.42 -12.82 -15.83
C ALA A 168 -0.95 -13.70 -14.70
N GLU A 169 -0.35 -13.64 -13.51
CA GLU A 169 -0.80 -14.37 -12.32
C GLU A 169 -2.24 -14.03 -11.92
N PHE A 170 -2.67 -12.78 -12.14
CA PHE A 170 -4.04 -12.33 -11.86
C PHE A 170 -5.03 -12.65 -12.99
N GLY A 171 -4.61 -13.33 -14.06
CA GLY A 171 -5.44 -13.63 -15.22
C GLY A 171 -5.82 -12.38 -16.03
N LEU A 172 -5.01 -11.33 -15.95
CA LEU A 172 -5.26 -10.05 -16.65
C LEU A 172 -4.51 -9.96 -17.99
N ALA A 173 -3.82 -11.04 -18.40
CA ALA A 173 -2.90 -11.07 -19.54
C ALA A 173 -3.55 -11.38 -20.90
N ASP A 174 -4.89 -11.42 -21.00
CA ASP A 174 -5.56 -11.46 -22.31
C ASP A 174 -5.31 -10.17 -23.14
N ALA A 175 -4.74 -9.13 -22.51
CA ALA A 175 -4.09 -8.02 -23.19
C ALA A 175 -2.60 -8.33 -23.39
N VAL A 176 -2.18 -8.41 -24.67
CA VAL A 176 -0.83 -8.72 -25.19
C VAL A 176 0.31 -8.27 -24.24
N PRO A 177 1.29 -9.16 -23.91
CA PRO A 177 2.45 -8.79 -23.11
C PRO A 177 3.18 -7.60 -23.71
N VAL A 178 3.51 -6.63 -22.88
CA VAL A 178 4.16 -5.41 -23.32
C VAL A 178 5.65 -5.67 -23.47
N GLY A 179 6.12 -5.70 -24.72
CA GLY A 179 7.54 -5.67 -25.02
C GLY A 179 8.14 -4.32 -24.60
N TYR A 180 9.34 -4.35 -24.03
CA TYR A 180 10.04 -3.19 -23.49
C TYR A 180 10.16 -2.02 -24.51
N GLU A 181 10.25 -2.33 -25.80
CA GLU A 181 10.33 -1.39 -26.92
C GLU A 181 9.09 -0.49 -27.07
N THR A 182 7.92 -0.91 -26.58
CA THR A 182 6.67 -0.14 -26.69
C THR A 182 6.49 0.91 -25.59
N VAL A 183 7.40 0.96 -24.61
CA VAL A 183 7.29 1.85 -23.43
C VAL A 183 8.15 3.12 -23.56
N GLY A 184 8.87 3.28 -24.68
CA GLY A 184 9.81 4.38 -24.92
C GLY A 184 9.20 5.67 -25.47
N SER A 185 8.84 6.59 -24.57
CA SER A 185 9.09 8.06 -24.59
C SER A 185 8.52 8.67 -23.31
#